data_AF-A0A183UX30-F1
#
_entry.id   AF-A0A183UX30-F1
#
_cell.length_a   1.000
_cell.length_b   1.000
_cell.length_c   1.000
_cell.angle_alpha   90.00
_cell.angle_beta   90.00
_cell.angle_gamma   90.00
#
_symmetry.space_group_name_H-M   'P 1'
#
loop_
_entity.id
_entity.type
_entity.pdbx_description
1 polymer ?
#
loop_
_entity_poly.entity_id
_entity_poly.type
_entity_poly.pdbx_seq_one_letter_code
_entity_poly.pdbx_strand_id
1 'polypeptide(L)'
;MLVLDADTGVVNPNHCIEEYIDDRVNLIFYERFFNWEIMSGNYLAVVLESVIPKDSQPFRNCEAIWLRARDYDSYIPFVVCVRIYLGARRIWPGKLRLLPRAHGMARDRYHTNDEWCENDFMIHGWKENEIDQREGYRLPFKAPLNVSKCGADYKGWLWKPEMKISIEAVKEMIRVTEMQYGDALPKKHLQFPFFSQPNVGLCYPNCDDYYWFNDE
;
A
#
# COMPACT_ATOMS: atom_id res chain seq x y z
N MET A 1 -14.79 9.80 2.12
CA MET A 1 -13.64 10.71 2.30
C MET A 1 -12.45 10.14 1.55
N LEU A 2 -11.76 10.94 0.74
CA LEU A 2 -10.52 10.54 0.06
C LEU A 2 -9.34 11.21 0.76
N VAL A 3 -8.34 10.42 1.14
CA VAL A 3 -7.08 10.91 1.70
C VAL A 3 -5.97 10.58 0.71
N LEU A 4 -5.19 11.58 0.35
CA LEU A 4 -4.07 11.47 -0.58
C LEU A 4 -2.80 12.00 0.09
N ASP A 5 -1.72 11.22 0.01
CA ASP A 5 -0.40 11.68 0.43
C ASP A 5 0.08 12.83 -0.47
N ALA A 6 0.88 13.74 0.09
CA ALA A 6 1.29 14.96 -0.59
C ALA A 6 2.22 14.71 -1.79
N ASP A 7 2.81 13.52 -1.88
CA ASP A 7 3.70 13.07 -2.96
C ASP A 7 3.02 12.06 -3.91
N THR A 8 1.69 11.99 -3.91
CA THR A 8 0.90 11.23 -4.90
C THR A 8 0.35 12.15 -5.98
N GLY A 9 0.63 11.86 -7.24
CA GLY A 9 0.14 12.64 -8.38
C GLY A 9 -0.64 11.81 -9.39
N VAL A 10 -1.71 12.39 -9.94
CA VAL A 10 -2.44 11.81 -11.09
C VAL A 10 -1.53 11.84 -12.31
N VAL A 11 -1.42 10.71 -13.02
CA VAL A 11 -0.65 10.59 -14.25
C VAL A 11 -1.54 10.36 -15.47
N ASN A 12 -2.64 9.61 -15.30
CA ASN A 12 -3.61 9.35 -16.36
C ASN A 12 -5.00 9.89 -15.99
N PRO A 13 -5.43 11.03 -16.54
CA PRO A 13 -6.76 11.60 -16.33
C PRO A 13 -7.87 10.87 -17.11
N ASN A 14 -7.55 9.81 -17.86
CA ASN A 14 -8.57 8.94 -18.47
C ASN A 14 -9.26 8.02 -17.46
N HIS A 15 -8.72 7.91 -16.24
CA HIS A 15 -9.32 7.15 -15.15
C HIS A 15 -10.09 8.05 -14.19
N CYS A 16 -11.19 7.53 -13.67
CA CYS A 16 -12.01 8.15 -12.65
C CYS A 16 -11.76 7.48 -11.28
N ILE A 17 -11.82 8.26 -10.20
CA ILE A 17 -11.61 7.72 -8.84
C ILE A 17 -12.68 6.68 -8.48
N GLU A 18 -13.87 6.82 -9.06
CA GLU A 18 -15.03 5.95 -8.92
C GLU A 18 -14.75 4.50 -9.34
N GLU A 19 -13.80 4.26 -10.25
CA GLU A 19 -13.39 2.91 -10.67
C GLU A 19 -12.83 2.06 -9.51
N TYR A 20 -12.34 2.72 -8.47
CA TYR A 20 -11.74 2.09 -7.29
C TYR A 20 -12.68 2.04 -6.08
N ILE A 21 -13.91 2.55 -6.20
CA ILE A 21 -14.91 2.54 -5.15
C ILE A 21 -15.68 1.21 -5.18
N ASP A 22 -15.92 0.64 -3.99
CA ASP A 22 -16.65 -0.61 -3.79
C ASP A 22 -17.70 -0.39 -2.71
N ASP A 23 -18.97 -0.44 -3.09
CA ASP A 23 -20.13 -0.18 -2.24
C ASP A 23 -20.36 -1.26 -1.17
N ARG A 24 -19.64 -2.39 -1.25
CA ARG A 24 -19.74 -3.48 -0.29
C ARG A 24 -18.93 -3.24 0.98
N VAL A 25 -18.12 -2.19 1.05
CA VAL A 25 -17.17 -1.93 2.16
C VAL A 25 -17.11 -0.45 2.54
N ASN A 26 -16.68 -0.15 3.76
CA ASN A 26 -16.56 1.23 4.25
C ASN A 26 -15.18 1.85 3.97
N LEU A 27 -14.15 1.01 3.82
CA LEU A 27 -12.77 1.42 3.60
C LEU A 27 -12.10 0.61 2.48
N ILE A 28 -11.26 1.26 1.69
CA ILE A 28 -10.51 0.62 0.61
C ILE A 28 -9.05 1.00 0.77
N PHE A 29 -8.20 -0.01 0.85
CA PHE A 29 -6.75 0.14 0.82
C PHE A 29 -6.19 -0.69 -0.33
N TYR A 30 -4.93 -0.44 -0.67
CA TYR A 30 -4.19 -1.25 -1.62
C TYR A 30 -2.81 -1.60 -1.08
N GLU A 31 -2.27 -2.70 -1.56
CA GLU A 31 -0.94 -3.16 -1.14
C GLU A 31 0.17 -2.39 -1.83
N ARG A 32 1.25 -2.15 -1.08
CA ARG A 32 2.52 -1.69 -1.63
C ARG A 32 3.38 -2.87 -2.05
N PHE A 33 4.20 -2.66 -3.08
CA PHE A 33 5.26 -3.62 -3.42
C PHE A 33 6.49 -3.43 -2.54
N PHE A 34 6.83 -2.17 -2.22
CA PHE A 34 7.80 -1.89 -1.17
C PHE A 34 7.29 -2.52 0.13
N ASN A 35 8.13 -3.35 0.75
CA ASN A 35 7.99 -3.96 2.07
C ASN A 35 6.68 -4.69 2.43
N TRP A 36 5.82 -4.98 1.44
CA TRP A 36 4.53 -5.66 1.60
C TRP A 36 3.57 -4.99 2.60
N GLU A 37 3.76 -3.70 2.90
CA GLU A 37 2.80 -2.92 3.67
C GLU A 37 1.46 -2.78 2.96
N ILE A 38 0.47 -2.36 3.73
CA ILE A 38 -0.78 -1.81 3.22
C ILE A 38 -0.54 -0.30 3.08
N MET A 39 -0.76 0.27 1.89
CA MET A 39 -0.47 1.67 1.61
C MET A 39 -1.23 2.55 2.57
N SER A 40 -0.48 3.37 3.29
CA SER A 40 -1.00 4.09 4.44
C SER A 40 -0.78 5.60 4.43
N GLY A 41 0.02 6.11 3.49
CA GLY A 41 -0.04 7.52 3.05
C GLY A 41 -1.43 7.92 2.55
N ASN A 42 -2.25 6.92 2.22
CA ASN A 42 -3.66 7.06 1.87
C ASN A 42 -4.59 6.38 2.90
N TYR A 43 -4.16 6.28 4.18
CA TYR A 43 -4.83 5.92 5.46
C TYR A 43 -3.92 4.98 6.31
N LEU A 44 -3.45 5.42 7.50
CA LEU A 44 -2.55 4.63 8.39
C LEU A 44 -3.28 4.13 9.66
N ALA A 45 -2.92 2.91 10.10
CA ALA A 45 -3.29 2.23 11.36
C ALA A 45 -4.72 1.68 11.55
N VAL A 46 -5.73 2.16 10.83
CA VAL A 46 -7.13 1.73 11.03
C VAL A 46 -7.45 0.35 10.44
N VAL A 47 -6.58 -0.23 9.61
CA VAL A 47 -6.85 -1.55 8.96
C VAL A 47 -7.00 -2.66 9.99
N LEU A 48 -6.08 -2.74 10.96
CA LEU A 48 -6.12 -3.82 11.95
C LEU A 48 -7.35 -3.69 12.84
N GLU A 49 -7.61 -2.47 13.33
CA GLU A 49 -8.78 -2.17 14.17
C GLU A 49 -10.12 -2.34 13.44
N SER A 50 -10.13 -2.18 12.11
CA SER A 50 -11.34 -2.31 11.29
C SER A 50 -11.78 -3.76 11.10
N VAL A 51 -10.87 -4.72 11.21
CA VAL A 51 -11.15 -6.15 10.92
C VAL A 51 -10.82 -7.09 12.05
N ILE A 52 -9.96 -6.69 12.99
CA ILE A 52 -9.54 -7.47 14.14
C ILE A 52 -9.92 -6.70 15.41
N PRO A 53 -10.72 -7.29 16.33
CA PRO A 53 -11.05 -6.67 17.61
C PRO A 53 -9.80 -6.31 18.41
N LYS A 54 -9.77 -5.09 18.99
CA LYS A 54 -8.59 -4.57 19.72
C LYS A 54 -8.21 -5.41 20.92
N ASP A 55 -9.20 -5.99 21.58
CA ASP A 55 -9.04 -6.83 22.76
C ASP A 55 -8.56 -8.25 22.44
N SER A 56 -8.63 -8.68 21.18
CA SER A 56 -8.20 -10.01 20.73
C SER A 56 -6.69 -10.21 20.82
N GLN A 57 -6.27 -11.46 21.06
CA GLN A 57 -4.85 -11.81 21.14
C GLN A 57 -4.04 -11.47 19.87
N PRO A 58 -4.55 -11.68 18.63
CA PRO A 58 -3.87 -11.26 17.41
C PRO A 58 -3.52 -9.78 17.36
N PHE A 59 -4.47 -8.92 17.76
CA PHE A 59 -4.26 -7.47 17.78
C PHE A 59 -3.12 -7.12 18.74
N ARG A 60 -3.21 -7.61 19.99
CA ARG A 60 -2.20 -7.36 21.03
C ARG A 60 -0.81 -7.85 20.62
N ASN A 61 -0.72 -8.99 19.94
CA ASN A 61 0.56 -9.53 19.45
C ASN A 61 1.23 -8.57 18.45
N CYS A 62 0.49 -8.09 17.46
CA CYS A 62 1.05 -7.16 16.47
C CYS A 62 1.32 -5.78 17.07
N GLU A 63 0.43 -5.28 17.92
CA GLU A 63 0.62 -4.01 18.63
C GLU A 63 1.89 -4.02 19.50
N ALA A 64 2.12 -5.11 20.24
CA ALA A 64 3.31 -5.27 21.07
C ALA A 64 4.61 -5.26 20.24
N ILE A 65 4.59 -5.78 19.02
CA ILE A 65 5.73 -5.73 18.08
C ILE A 65 5.92 -4.30 17.58
N TRP A 66 4.84 -3.64 17.17
CA TRP A 66 4.86 -2.27 16.66
C TRP A 66 5.42 -1.27 17.69
N LEU A 67 4.98 -1.34 18.95
CA LEU A 67 5.44 -0.45 20.03
C LEU A 67 6.96 -0.54 20.32
N ARG A 68 7.57 -1.69 19.98
CA ARG A 68 9.02 -1.93 20.17
C ARG A 68 9.85 -1.56 18.94
N ALA A 69 9.23 -1.36 17.78
CA ALA A 69 9.95 -0.97 16.57
C ALA A 69 10.60 0.41 16.75
N ARG A 70 11.80 0.57 16.20
CA ARG A 70 12.61 1.80 16.28
C ARG A 70 13.20 2.21 14.93
N ASP A 71 13.20 1.29 13.97
CA ASP A 71 13.75 1.43 12.64
C ASP A 71 13.01 0.51 11.67
N TYR A 72 13.40 0.57 10.40
CA TYR A 72 12.79 -0.23 9.34
C TYR A 72 12.89 -1.74 9.60
N ASP A 73 14.07 -2.22 10.01
CA ASP A 73 14.30 -3.65 10.27
C ASP A 73 13.42 -4.19 11.41
N SER A 74 13.31 -3.43 12.51
CA SER A 74 12.46 -3.78 13.65
C SER A 74 10.96 -3.57 13.39
N TYR A 75 10.61 -2.85 12.32
CA TYR A 75 9.24 -2.64 11.87
C TYR A 75 8.71 -3.78 10.98
N ILE A 76 9.53 -4.40 10.13
CA ILE A 76 9.10 -5.51 9.25
C ILE A 76 8.34 -6.63 9.99
N PRO A 77 8.75 -7.09 11.18
CA PRO A 77 7.99 -8.09 11.94
C PRO A 77 6.54 -7.70 12.23
N PHE A 78 6.23 -6.41 12.39
CA PHE A 78 4.84 -5.94 12.53
C PHE A 78 4.05 -6.15 11.24
N VAL A 79 4.61 -5.79 10.08
CA VAL A 79 3.98 -6.01 8.77
C VAL A 79 3.68 -7.49 8.58
N VAL A 80 4.66 -8.36 8.85
CA VAL A 80 4.50 -9.82 8.73
C VAL A 80 3.42 -10.33 9.68
N CYS A 81 3.39 -9.86 10.93
CA CYS A 81 2.35 -10.21 11.91
C CYS A 81 0.94 -9.90 11.39
N VAL A 82 0.72 -8.67 10.91
CA VAL A 82 -0.58 -8.25 10.35
C VAL A 82 -0.94 -9.11 9.14
N ARG A 83 0.01 -9.36 8.24
CA ARG A 83 -0.22 -10.21 7.05
C ARG A 83 -0.63 -11.63 7.40
N ILE A 84 -0.02 -12.24 8.40
CA ILE A 84 -0.37 -13.60 8.81
C ILE A 84 -1.79 -13.66 9.37
N TYR A 85 -2.17 -12.71 10.22
CA TYR A 85 -3.53 -12.71 10.80
C TYR A 85 -4.63 -12.35 9.80
N LEU A 86 -4.35 -11.49 8.81
CA LEU A 86 -5.29 -11.23 7.72
C LEU A 86 -5.40 -12.42 6.74
N GLY A 87 -4.32 -13.18 6.59
CA GLY A 87 -4.22 -14.29 5.65
C GLY A 87 -4.42 -13.84 4.19
N ALA A 88 -5.01 -14.73 3.39
CA ALA A 88 -5.32 -14.43 1.98
C ALA A 88 -6.60 -13.59 1.79
N ARG A 89 -7.29 -13.22 2.88
CA ARG A 89 -8.56 -12.50 2.80
C ARG A 89 -8.36 -11.09 2.27
N ARG A 90 -9.21 -10.69 1.34
CA ARG A 90 -9.15 -9.37 0.66
C ARG A 90 -10.38 -8.51 0.87
N ILE A 91 -11.47 -9.10 1.33
CA ILE A 91 -12.74 -8.39 1.54
C ILE A 91 -13.37 -8.80 2.86
N TRP A 92 -13.76 -7.80 3.62
CA TRP A 92 -14.56 -7.90 4.84
C TRP A 92 -15.81 -7.05 4.58
N PRO A 93 -16.93 -7.68 4.18
CA PRO A 93 -18.17 -6.96 3.88
C PRO A 93 -18.58 -6.00 5.00
N GLY A 94 -18.99 -4.80 4.64
CA GLY A 94 -19.34 -3.73 5.58
C GLY A 94 -18.16 -3.16 6.38
N LYS A 95 -16.91 -3.57 6.10
CA LYS A 95 -15.71 -3.14 6.81
C LYS A 95 -14.66 -2.60 5.84
N LEU A 96 -13.90 -3.47 5.17
CA LEU A 96 -12.82 -3.05 4.29
C LEU A 96 -12.52 -3.99 3.11
N ARG A 97 -11.90 -3.44 2.06
CA ARG A 97 -11.29 -4.17 0.95
C ARG A 97 -9.80 -3.84 0.82
N LEU A 98 -8.99 -4.85 0.56
CA LEU A 98 -7.57 -4.74 0.23
C LEU A 98 -7.36 -5.08 -1.25
N LEU A 99 -7.07 -4.09 -2.06
CA LEU A 99 -6.73 -4.27 -3.47
C LEU A 99 -5.32 -4.85 -3.61
N PRO A 100 -5.09 -5.79 -4.54
CA PRO A 100 -3.75 -6.31 -4.82
C PRO A 100 -2.76 -5.22 -5.22
N ARG A 101 -1.47 -5.53 -5.12
CA ARG A 101 -0.40 -4.66 -5.64
C ARG A 101 -0.63 -4.32 -7.11
N ALA A 102 -0.39 -3.07 -7.50
CA ALA A 102 -0.69 -2.49 -8.83
C ALA A 102 -2.17 -2.56 -9.29
N HIS A 103 -3.11 -2.86 -8.39
CA HIS A 103 -4.55 -2.80 -8.69
C HIS A 103 -5.28 -1.70 -7.89
N GLY A 104 -4.52 -0.89 -7.14
CA GLY A 104 -5.02 0.27 -6.43
C GLY A 104 -5.09 1.52 -7.31
N MET A 105 -5.62 2.59 -6.73
CA MET A 105 -5.71 3.91 -7.37
C MET A 105 -4.35 4.56 -7.63
N ALA A 106 -3.29 4.11 -6.95
CA ALA A 106 -1.93 4.56 -7.20
C ALA A 106 -0.93 3.41 -7.16
N ARG A 107 0.18 3.58 -7.89
CA ARG A 107 1.34 2.69 -7.86
C ARG A 107 2.59 3.46 -7.42
N ASP A 108 3.42 2.83 -6.61
CA ASP A 108 4.72 3.37 -6.20
C ASP A 108 5.65 3.52 -7.43
N ARG A 109 6.29 4.70 -7.58
CA ARG A 109 7.20 5.01 -8.69
C ARG A 109 8.42 4.10 -8.80
N TYR A 110 8.88 3.56 -7.67
CA TYR A 110 10.15 2.83 -7.58
C TYR A 110 10.16 1.53 -8.39
N HIS A 111 8.98 0.98 -8.70
CA HIS A 111 8.83 -0.30 -9.40
C HIS A 111 8.95 -0.18 -10.92
N THR A 112 8.82 1.03 -11.44
CA THR A 112 8.88 1.27 -12.89
C THR A 112 9.71 2.49 -13.24
N ASN A 113 10.58 2.96 -12.32
CA ASN A 113 11.43 4.11 -12.58
C ASN A 113 10.64 5.33 -13.11
N ASP A 114 9.51 5.63 -12.46
CA ASP A 114 8.53 6.67 -12.84
C ASP A 114 7.74 6.45 -14.14
N GLU A 115 8.03 5.40 -14.90
CA GLU A 115 7.33 5.09 -16.14
C GLU A 115 5.91 4.56 -15.81
N TRP A 116 4.96 4.86 -16.69
CA TRP A 116 3.54 4.55 -16.49
C TRP A 116 2.92 3.98 -17.76
N CYS A 117 1.78 3.30 -17.63
CA CYS A 117 1.03 2.74 -18.75
C CYS A 117 -0.44 3.18 -18.71
N GLU A 118 -1.23 2.80 -19.71
CA GLU A 118 -2.64 3.21 -19.79
C GLU A 118 -3.43 2.88 -18.52
N ASN A 119 -3.13 1.79 -17.81
CA ASN A 119 -3.86 1.38 -16.62
C ASN A 119 -3.49 2.13 -15.33
N ASP A 120 -2.43 2.95 -15.33
CA ASP A 120 -1.97 3.66 -14.14
C ASP A 120 -2.78 4.95 -13.96
N PHE A 121 -3.52 5.09 -12.85
CA PHE A 121 -4.24 6.33 -12.54
C PHE A 121 -3.33 7.36 -11.85
N MET A 122 -2.80 7.04 -10.67
CA MET A 122 -1.87 7.88 -9.91
C MET A 122 -0.54 7.16 -9.68
N ILE A 123 0.51 7.95 -9.45
CA ILE A 123 1.83 7.45 -9.01
C ILE A 123 2.17 8.10 -7.67
N HIS A 124 2.61 7.27 -6.72
CA HIS A 124 3.06 7.67 -5.39
C HIS A 124 4.59 7.77 -5.31
N GLY A 125 5.10 8.66 -4.47
CA GLY A 125 6.53 8.83 -4.19
C GLY A 125 7.20 10.00 -4.93
N TRP A 126 6.42 10.95 -5.46
CA TRP A 126 6.92 12.14 -6.14
C TRP A 126 7.15 13.30 -5.17
N LYS A 127 8.15 13.15 -4.30
CA LYS A 127 8.48 14.14 -3.28
C LYS A 127 9.56 15.12 -3.75
N GLU A 128 9.23 15.92 -4.76
CA GLU A 128 10.13 16.98 -5.27
C GLU A 128 9.38 18.28 -5.55
N ASN A 129 10.08 19.39 -5.38
CA ASN A 129 9.53 20.72 -5.62
C ASN A 129 9.68 21.17 -7.07
N GLU A 130 10.60 20.54 -7.81
CA GLU A 130 10.99 20.95 -9.15
C GLU A 130 11.14 19.75 -10.08
N ILE A 131 10.82 19.94 -11.35
CA ILE A 131 10.85 18.88 -12.36
C ILE A 131 12.30 18.64 -12.81
N ASP A 132 12.71 17.37 -12.79
CA ASP A 132 14.01 16.85 -13.29
C ASP A 132 15.28 17.46 -12.69
N GLN A 133 15.20 18.04 -11.49
CA GLN A 133 16.39 18.65 -10.86
C GLN A 133 17.28 17.67 -10.10
N ARG A 134 16.78 16.47 -9.82
CA ARG A 134 17.48 15.48 -9.01
C ARG A 134 17.76 14.22 -9.82
N GLU A 135 19.01 13.78 -9.74
CA GLU A 135 19.44 12.52 -10.32
C GLU A 135 18.59 11.36 -9.76
N GLY A 136 18.04 10.53 -10.64
CA GLY A 136 17.13 9.44 -10.29
C GLY A 136 15.65 9.83 -10.12
N TYR A 137 15.26 11.08 -10.38
CA TYR A 137 13.86 11.49 -10.49
C TYR A 137 13.49 11.77 -11.95
N ARG A 138 12.57 10.96 -12.50
CA ARG A 138 12.13 11.09 -13.90
C ARG A 138 10.64 11.39 -13.95
N LEU A 139 10.21 12.58 -13.50
CA LEU A 139 8.79 12.91 -13.49
C LEU A 139 8.19 12.84 -14.91
N PRO A 140 6.97 12.31 -15.09
CA PRO A 140 6.38 12.14 -16.42
C PRO A 140 5.87 13.44 -17.05
N PHE A 141 6.19 14.59 -16.47
CA PHE A 141 5.74 15.91 -16.90
C PHE A 141 6.92 16.79 -17.29
N LYS A 142 6.71 17.66 -18.28
CA LYS A 142 7.69 18.66 -18.75
C LYS A 142 7.65 19.95 -17.93
N ALA A 143 6.51 20.25 -17.32
CA ALA A 143 6.27 21.41 -16.48
C ALA A 143 5.11 21.10 -15.51
N PRO A 144 4.91 21.88 -14.44
CA PRO A 144 3.76 21.73 -13.55
C PRO A 144 2.43 21.82 -14.33
N LEU A 145 1.41 21.12 -13.83
CA LEU A 145 0.08 21.09 -14.45
C LEU A 145 -0.52 22.50 -14.53
N ASN A 146 -1.02 22.88 -15.71
CA ASN A 146 -1.72 24.13 -15.88
C ASN A 146 -3.21 23.94 -15.58
N VAL A 147 -3.61 24.21 -14.34
CA VAL A 147 -4.98 24.01 -13.83
C VAL A 147 -6.02 24.82 -14.62
N SER A 148 -5.64 25.98 -15.18
CA SER A 148 -6.56 26.79 -16.01
C SER A 148 -6.92 26.14 -17.35
N LYS A 149 -6.21 25.08 -17.76
CA LYS A 149 -6.43 24.32 -19.00
C LYS A 149 -7.02 22.93 -18.74
N CYS A 150 -7.43 22.62 -17.51
CA CYS A 150 -8.17 21.39 -17.20
C CYS A 150 -9.48 21.33 -18.01
N GLY A 151 -9.86 20.15 -18.51
CA GLY A 151 -11.07 19.96 -19.32
C GLY A 151 -10.97 20.41 -20.78
N ALA A 152 -9.84 20.96 -21.23
CA ALA A 152 -9.62 21.40 -22.61
C ALA A 152 -8.80 20.37 -23.43
N ASP A 153 -9.36 19.18 -23.68
CA ASP A 153 -8.71 18.09 -24.44
C ASP A 153 -7.31 17.74 -23.93
N TYR A 154 -7.17 17.65 -22.60
CA TYR A 154 -5.90 17.37 -21.92
C TYR A 154 -4.76 18.37 -22.19
N LYS A 155 -5.02 19.56 -22.75
CA LYS A 155 -3.97 20.58 -23.03
C LYS A 155 -3.25 21.12 -21.78
N GLY A 156 -3.81 20.91 -20.59
CA GLY A 156 -3.16 21.21 -19.31
C GLY A 156 -2.14 20.17 -18.85
N TRP A 157 -2.13 19.00 -19.50
CA TRP A 157 -1.26 17.89 -19.18
C TRP A 157 -0.06 17.88 -20.12
N LEU A 158 1.11 18.20 -19.57
CA LEU A 158 2.34 18.37 -20.34
C LEU A 158 3.23 17.13 -20.19
N TRP A 159 2.76 15.98 -20.68
CA TRP A 159 3.50 14.72 -20.56
C TRP A 159 4.81 14.72 -21.35
N LYS A 160 5.74 13.90 -20.86
CA LYS A 160 6.86 13.34 -21.61
C LYS A 160 6.41 12.05 -22.28
N PRO A 161 6.21 12.03 -23.62
CA PRO A 161 5.69 10.85 -24.32
C PRO A 161 6.49 9.57 -24.06
N GLU A 162 7.80 9.69 -23.89
CA GLU A 162 8.73 8.60 -23.62
C GLU A 162 8.54 7.93 -22.25
N MET A 163 7.84 8.58 -21.32
CA MET A 163 7.56 8.03 -19.99
C MET A 163 6.31 7.14 -19.96
N LYS A 164 5.49 7.19 -21.02
CA LYS A 164 4.35 6.29 -21.19
C LYS A 164 4.79 5.08 -21.98
N ILE A 165 4.80 3.92 -21.33
CA ILE A 165 5.24 2.63 -21.89
C ILE A 165 4.06 1.65 -21.99
N SER A 166 4.29 0.50 -22.62
CA SER A 166 3.25 -0.52 -22.75
C SER A 166 2.96 -1.22 -21.41
N ILE A 167 1.77 -1.82 -21.32
CA ILE A 167 1.36 -2.61 -20.14
C ILE A 167 2.32 -3.78 -19.93
N GLU A 168 2.80 -4.41 -21.01
CA GLU A 168 3.75 -5.52 -20.96
C GLU A 168 5.11 -5.09 -20.38
N ALA A 169 5.58 -3.90 -20.75
CA ALA A 169 6.82 -3.34 -20.21
C ALA A 169 6.69 -3.07 -18.70
N VAL A 170 5.61 -2.41 -18.26
CA VAL A 170 5.31 -2.21 -16.83
C VAL A 170 5.23 -3.54 -16.09
N LYS A 171 4.52 -4.53 -16.65
CA LYS A 171 4.37 -5.85 -16.04
C LYS A 171 5.72 -6.55 -15.83
N GLU A 172 6.62 -6.47 -16.80
CA GLU A 172 7.95 -7.06 -16.68
C GLU A 172 8.82 -6.33 -15.65
N MET A 173 8.77 -4.99 -15.61
CA MET A 173 9.47 -4.21 -14.58
C MET A 173 8.97 -4.59 -13.18
N ILE A 174 7.65 -4.62 -12.98
CA ILE A 174 7.03 -5.04 -11.72
C ILE A 174 7.50 -6.44 -11.33
N ARG A 175 7.48 -7.40 -12.25
CA ARG A 175 7.91 -8.78 -12.00
C ARG A 175 9.36 -8.84 -11.51
N VAL A 176 10.27 -8.11 -12.17
CA VAL A 176 11.69 -8.05 -11.79
C VAL A 176 11.85 -7.41 -10.42
N THR A 177 11.19 -6.29 -10.17
CA THR A 177 11.29 -5.59 -8.89
C THR A 177 10.69 -6.40 -7.73
N GLU A 178 9.59 -7.12 -7.95
CA GLU A 178 9.03 -8.04 -6.94
C GLU A 178 10.03 -9.12 -6.53
N MET A 179 10.75 -9.71 -7.49
CA MET A 179 11.79 -10.69 -7.20
C MET A 179 12.94 -10.06 -6.41
N GLN A 180 13.39 -8.86 -6.82
CA GLN A 180 14.48 -8.15 -6.14
C GLN A 180 14.13 -7.82 -4.68
N TYR A 181 12.92 -7.35 -4.40
CA TYR A 181 12.52 -7.12 -3.00
C TYR A 181 12.45 -8.42 -2.21
N GLY A 182 11.93 -9.49 -2.83
CA GLY A 182 11.91 -10.83 -2.24
C GLY A 182 13.30 -11.29 -1.80
N ASP A 183 14.29 -11.13 -2.67
CA ASP A 183 15.68 -11.51 -2.41
C ASP A 183 16.37 -10.59 -1.39
N ALA A 184 16.03 -9.30 -1.40
CA ALA A 184 16.59 -8.32 -0.48
C ALA A 184 16.05 -8.45 0.95
N LEU A 185 14.92 -9.13 1.17
CA LEU A 185 14.33 -9.28 2.48
C LEU A 185 15.22 -10.17 3.38
N PRO A 186 15.75 -9.64 4.50
CA PRO A 186 16.60 -10.45 5.36
C PRO A 186 15.87 -11.68 5.91
N LYS A 187 16.53 -12.86 5.84
CA LYS A 187 15.96 -14.14 6.32
C LYS A 187 15.48 -14.11 7.78
N LYS A 188 16.02 -13.22 8.61
CA LYS A 188 15.55 -12.99 9.99
C LYS A 188 14.06 -12.58 10.06
N HIS A 189 13.50 -12.02 8.99
CA HIS A 189 12.09 -11.64 8.91
C HIS A 189 11.16 -12.76 8.43
N LEU A 190 11.70 -13.94 8.10
CA LEU A 190 10.91 -15.12 7.72
C LEU A 190 10.47 -15.94 8.95
N GLN A 191 10.80 -15.51 10.17
CA GLN A 191 10.28 -16.11 11.39
C GLN A 191 8.88 -15.57 11.69
N PHE A 192 7.95 -16.43 12.08
CA PHE A 192 6.60 -16.03 12.48
C PHE A 192 6.66 -15.12 13.72
N PRO A 193 6.35 -13.81 13.60
CA PRO A 193 6.68 -12.83 14.64
C PRO A 193 5.98 -13.08 15.98
N PHE A 194 4.77 -13.63 15.97
CA PHE A 194 3.99 -13.92 17.18
C PHE A 194 4.57 -15.05 18.05
N PHE A 195 5.50 -15.88 17.55
CA PHE A 195 6.20 -16.86 18.40
C PHE A 195 7.12 -16.19 19.43
N SER A 196 7.50 -14.93 19.22
CA SER A 196 8.24 -14.13 20.20
C SER A 196 7.36 -13.50 21.27
N GLN A 197 6.03 -13.68 21.20
CA GLN A 197 5.07 -13.08 22.12
C GLN A 197 4.49 -14.15 23.07
N PRO A 198 4.18 -13.79 24.32
CA PRO A 198 3.47 -14.69 25.22
C PRO A 198 2.07 -14.98 24.67
N ASN A 199 1.76 -16.25 24.41
CA ASN A 199 0.46 -16.67 23.87
C ASN A 199 -0.55 -16.98 24.99
N VAL A 200 -0.32 -18.07 25.74
CA VAL A 200 -1.25 -18.56 26.77
C VAL A 200 -1.14 -17.76 28.08
N GLY A 201 0.06 -17.27 28.41
CA GLY A 201 0.31 -16.58 29.68
C GLY A 201 -0.46 -15.27 29.87
N LEU A 202 -1.00 -14.68 28.80
CA LEU A 202 -1.78 -13.44 28.87
C LEU A 202 -3.27 -13.66 29.13
N CYS A 203 -3.78 -14.87 28.88
CA CYS A 203 -5.21 -15.15 28.89
C CYS A 203 -5.60 -16.36 29.74
N TYR A 204 -4.63 -17.13 30.26
CA TYR A 204 -4.91 -18.31 31.07
C TYR A 204 -5.70 -17.97 32.35
N PRO A 205 -6.73 -18.74 32.72
CA PRO A 205 -7.21 -19.98 32.06
C PRO A 205 -8.26 -19.77 30.95
N ASN A 206 -8.70 -18.54 30.71
CA ASN A 206 -9.87 -18.21 29.87
C ASN A 206 -9.46 -17.76 28.46
N CYS A 207 -8.53 -18.46 27.81
CA CYS A 207 -8.00 -18.02 26.52
C CYS A 207 -9.02 -18.02 25.39
N ASP A 208 -10.08 -18.83 25.48
CA ASP A 208 -11.14 -18.89 24.48
C ASP A 208 -11.91 -17.56 24.36
N ASP A 209 -11.98 -16.77 25.44
CA ASP A 209 -12.60 -15.43 25.43
C ASP A 209 -11.80 -14.43 24.56
N TYR A 210 -10.54 -14.74 24.23
CA TYR A 210 -9.60 -13.82 23.56
C TYR A 210 -9.29 -14.21 22.12
N TYR A 211 -9.78 -15.36 21.64
CA TYR A 211 -9.65 -15.77 20.24
C TYR A 211 -10.87 -15.32 19.43
N TRP A 212 -10.59 -14.75 18.27
CA TRP A 212 -11.52 -14.03 17.39
C TRP A 212 -12.54 -14.92 16.64
N PHE A 213 -12.79 -16.15 17.10
CA PHE A 213 -13.67 -17.09 16.39
C PHE A 213 -15.14 -17.02 16.80
N ASN A 214 -15.53 -16.06 17.64
CA ASN A 214 -16.94 -15.82 17.94
C ASN A 214 -17.55 -14.96 16.82
N ASP A 215 -17.70 -15.58 15.64
CA ASP A 215 -18.60 -15.09 14.60
C ASP A 215 -20.06 -15.41 15.04
N GLU A 216 -20.59 -14.57 15.94
CA GLU A 216 -22.04 -14.27 15.99
C GLU A 216 -22.30 -12.94 15.26
#